data_AF-A0A958J4N6-F1
#
_entry.id   AF-A0A958J4N6-F1
#
_cell.length_a   1.000
_cell.length_b   1.000
_cell.length_c   1.000
_cell.angle_alpha   90.00
_cell.angle_beta   90.00
_cell.angle_gamma   90.00
#
_symmetry.space_group_name_H-M   'P 1'
#
loop_
_entity.id
_entity.type
_entity.pdbx_description
1 polymer ?
#
loop_
_entity_poly.entity_id
_entity_poly.type
_entity_poly.pdbx_seq_one_letter_code
_entity_poly.pdbx_strand_id
1 'polypeptide(L)'
;MNPQVNQSDYQTIAVLFKDPAINELFADLVCARGARASVIADMSELSSQNKVITEAIFLPELPPSYMDKCLIVGTISNLVDVELPTLKQPLTEEKIEAALSRLIGK
;
A
#
# COMPACT_ATOMS: atom_id res chain seq x y z
N MET A 1 23.63 27.61 -10.42
CA MET A 1 23.02 27.34 -9.10
C MET A 1 21.93 26.32 -9.33
N ASN A 2 22.19 25.04 -9.06
CA ASN A 2 21.15 24.01 -9.09
C ASN A 2 20.63 23.87 -7.67
N PRO A 3 19.32 23.98 -7.41
CA PRO A 3 18.79 23.56 -6.13
C PRO A 3 19.01 22.05 -6.05
N GLN A 4 19.90 21.63 -5.15
CA GLN A 4 19.85 20.28 -4.59
C GLN A 4 18.46 20.15 -3.96
N VAL A 5 17.54 19.56 -4.71
CA VAL A 5 16.25 19.13 -4.14
C VAL A 5 16.65 18.12 -3.08
N ASN A 6 16.46 18.50 -1.81
CA ASN A 6 16.55 17.57 -0.70
C ASN A 6 15.79 16.31 -1.12
N GLN A 7 16.52 15.24 -1.41
CA GLN A 7 15.98 13.89 -1.44
C GLN A 7 15.67 13.53 0.01
N SER A 8 14.75 14.26 0.63
CA SER A 8 14.08 13.79 1.83
C SER A 8 13.50 12.44 1.42
N ASP A 9 13.85 11.40 2.17
CA ASP A 9 13.40 10.01 2.06
C ASP A 9 11.86 9.90 2.07
N TYR A 10 11.20 10.35 1.00
CA TYR A 10 9.77 10.21 0.84
C TYR A 10 9.50 8.74 0.51
N GLN A 11 9.21 7.98 1.56
CA GLN A 11 8.73 6.61 1.46
C GLN A 11 7.53 6.57 0.50
N THR A 12 7.74 5.94 -0.66
CA THR A 12 6.72 5.79 -1.69
C THR A 12 5.90 4.53 -1.40
N ILE A 13 4.58 4.65 -1.48
CA ILE A 13 3.66 3.54 -1.29
C ILE A 13 3.26 3.02 -2.67
N ALA A 14 3.70 1.82 -2.99
CA ALA A 14 3.28 1.10 -4.17
C ALA A 14 1.84 0.60 -4.00
N VAL A 15 1.03 0.67 -5.05
CA VAL A 15 -0.37 0.23 -5.04
C VAL A 15 -0.57 -0.76 -6.18
N LEU A 16 -1.07 -1.96 -5.84
CA LEU A 16 -1.34 -3.03 -6.80
C LEU A 16 -2.65 -3.76 -6.51
N PHE A 17 -3.61 -3.59 -7.40
CA PHE A 17 -4.89 -4.25 -7.41
C PHE A 17 -5.22 -4.70 -8.83
N LYS A 18 -5.96 -5.80 -8.93
CA LYS A 18 -6.53 -6.31 -10.17
C LYS A 18 -7.52 -5.33 -10.78
N ASP A 19 -8.23 -4.58 -9.93
CA ASP A 19 -9.15 -3.53 -10.36
C ASP A 19 -8.41 -2.17 -10.41
N PRO A 20 -8.24 -1.57 -11.61
CA PRO A 20 -7.60 -0.26 -11.76
C PRO A 20 -8.30 0.86 -10.99
N ALA A 21 -9.62 0.80 -10.80
CA ALA A 21 -10.33 1.82 -10.04
C ALA A 21 -9.93 1.80 -8.56
N ILE A 22 -9.59 0.62 -8.02
CA ILE A 22 -9.10 0.49 -6.64
C ILE A 22 -7.65 1.00 -6.54
N ASN A 23 -6.83 0.80 -7.58
CA ASN A 23 -5.48 1.38 -7.64
C ASN A 23 -5.53 2.91 -7.49
N GLU A 24 -6.34 3.57 -8.32
CA GLU A 24 -6.49 5.02 -8.29
C GLU A 24 -7.05 5.50 -6.94
N LEU A 25 -8.07 4.82 -6.41
CA LEU A 25 -8.66 5.15 -5.11
C LEU A 25 -7.61 5.15 -3.99
N PHE A 26 -6.80 4.09 -3.87
CA PHE A 26 -5.78 4.03 -2.83
C PHE A 26 -4.62 4.99 -3.09
N ALA A 27 -4.25 5.21 -4.36
CA ALA A 27 -3.23 6.19 -4.71
C ALA A 27 -3.65 7.61 -4.29
N ASP A 28 -4.89 8.00 -4.55
CA ASP A 28 -5.46 9.29 -4.16
C ASP A 28 -5.52 9.43 -2.64
N LEU A 29 -5.98 8.40 -1.92
CA LEU A 29 -6.06 8.41 -0.46
C LEU A 29 -4.68 8.53 0.20
N VAL A 30 -3.67 7.87 -0.35
CA VAL A 30 -2.27 8.00 0.09
C VAL A 30 -1.76 9.42 -0.17
N CYS A 31 -2.00 9.95 -1.37
CA CYS A 31 -1.59 11.31 -1.75
C CYS A 31 -2.26 12.38 -0.86
N ALA A 32 -3.55 12.23 -0.57
CA ALA A 32 -4.30 13.11 0.32
C ALA A 32 -3.71 13.18 1.74
N ARG A 33 -2.99 12.14 2.17
CA ARG A 33 -2.29 12.08 3.46
C ARG A 33 -0.86 12.62 3.42
N GLY A 34 -0.47 13.18 2.28
CA GLY A 34 0.87 13.75 2.05
C GLY A 34 1.97 12.71 1.94
N ALA A 35 1.63 11.46 1.59
CA ALA A 35 2.59 10.44 1.18
C ALA A 35 2.62 10.35 -0.36
N ARG A 36 3.67 9.75 -0.92
CA ARG A 36 3.75 9.50 -2.37
C ARG A 36 3.15 8.14 -2.69
N ALA A 37 2.27 8.07 -3.68
CA ALA A 37 1.76 6.83 -4.22
C ALA A 37 2.39 6.53 -5.59
N SER A 38 2.57 5.25 -5.90
CA SER A 38 2.92 4.76 -7.23
C SER A 38 2.06 3.55 -7.55
N VAL A 39 1.19 3.64 -8.55
CA VAL A 39 0.50 2.47 -9.08
C VAL A 39 1.52 1.66 -9.88
N ILE A 40 1.66 0.37 -9.55
CA ILE A 40 2.57 -0.56 -10.24
C ILE A 40 1.74 -1.57 -11.04
N ALA A 41 2.31 -2.11 -12.12
CA ALA A 41 1.62 -3.14 -12.90
C ALA A 41 1.82 -4.54 -12.30
N ASP A 42 2.99 -4.78 -11.68
CA ASP A 42 3.32 -6.05 -11.05
C ASP A 42 4.33 -5.90 -9.89
N MET A 43 4.47 -6.95 -9.08
CA MET A 43 5.32 -6.94 -7.88
C MET A 43 6.83 -6.77 -8.18
N SER A 44 7.29 -6.96 -9.43
CA SER A 44 8.70 -6.78 -9.78
C SER A 44 9.12 -5.31 -9.82
N GLU A 45 8.17 -4.38 -9.90
CA GLU A 45 8.40 -2.93 -9.81
C GLU A 45 8.62 -2.43 -8.37
N LEU A 46 8.49 -3.31 -7.36
CA LEU A 46 8.71 -2.93 -5.97
C LEU A 46 10.19 -2.58 -5.71
N SER A 47 10.42 -1.37 -5.22
CA SER A 47 11.71 -0.96 -4.65
C SER A 47 11.78 -1.27 -3.16
N SER A 48 12.96 -1.63 -2.65
CA SER A 48 13.20 -2.01 -1.24
C SER A 48 12.83 -0.94 -0.21
N GLN A 49 12.74 0.32 -0.66
CA GLN A 49 12.32 1.45 0.16
C GLN A 49 10.80 1.65 0.19
N ASN A 50 10.06 0.98 -0.68
CA ASN A 50 8.62 1.14 -0.80
C ASN A 50 7.88 0.40 0.34
N LYS A 51 6.73 0.95 0.71
CA LYS A 51 5.63 0.19 1.32
C LYS A 51 4.66 -0.23 0.22
N VAL A 52 3.79 -1.20 0.47
CA VAL A 52 2.85 -1.69 -0.56
C VAL A 52 1.43 -1.81 -0.01
N ILE A 53 0.44 -1.44 -0.82
CA ILE A 53 -0.97 -1.74 -0.59
C ILE A 53 -1.41 -2.65 -1.72
N THR A 54 -1.91 -3.83 -1.39
CA THR A 54 -2.31 -4.84 -2.38
C THR A 54 -3.48 -5.67 -1.89
N GLU A 55 -4.03 -6.53 -2.74
CA GLU A 55 -5.03 -7.53 -2.36
C GLU A 55 -4.46 -8.93 -2.12
N ALA A 56 -5.23 -9.76 -1.42
CA ALA A 56 -4.82 -11.08 -0.96
C ALA A 56 -4.33 -12.03 -2.09
N ILE A 57 -4.84 -11.87 -3.32
CA ILE A 57 -4.44 -12.72 -4.45
C ILE A 57 -2.96 -12.56 -4.83
N PHE A 58 -2.34 -11.42 -4.51
CA PHE A 58 -0.93 -11.16 -4.80
C PHE A 58 0.00 -11.51 -3.63
N LEU A 59 -0.53 -12.04 -2.51
CA LEU A 59 0.29 -12.51 -1.39
C LEU A 59 1.38 -13.52 -1.80
N PRO A 60 1.11 -14.51 -2.68
CA PRO A 60 2.14 -15.46 -3.10
C PRO A 60 3.32 -14.83 -3.84
N GLU A 61 3.10 -13.66 -4.45
CA GLU A 61 4.10 -12.91 -5.22
C GLU A 61 4.83 -11.86 -4.35
N LEU A 62 4.31 -11.60 -3.14
CA LEU A 62 4.87 -10.61 -2.24
C LEU A 62 6.19 -11.12 -1.64
N PRO A 63 7.31 -10.40 -1.83
CA PRO A 63 8.58 -10.84 -1.26
C PRO A 63 8.53 -10.81 0.29
N PRO A 64 9.16 -11.77 1.00
CA PRO A 64 9.13 -11.84 2.46
C PRO A 64 9.62 -10.56 3.17
N SER A 65 10.47 -9.76 2.53
CA SER A 65 10.95 -8.47 3.06
C SER A 65 9.88 -7.38 3.18
N TYR A 66 8.69 -7.60 2.60
CA TYR A 66 7.58 -6.65 2.62
C TYR A 66 6.48 -7.00 3.60
N MET A 67 6.57 -8.13 4.32
CA MET A 67 5.54 -8.57 5.25
C MET A 67 5.22 -7.51 6.33
N ASP A 68 6.23 -6.78 6.81
CA ASP A 68 6.06 -5.68 7.78
C ASP A 68 5.80 -4.30 7.12
N LYS A 69 5.83 -4.23 5.79
CA LYS A 69 5.71 -3.00 4.98
C LYS A 69 4.51 -3.05 4.04
N CYS A 70 3.60 -4.00 4.22
CA CYS A 70 2.43 -4.18 3.37
C CYS A 70 1.12 -3.93 4.11
N LEU A 71 0.11 -3.49 3.36
CA LEU A 71 -1.29 -3.50 3.75
C LEU A 71 -2.06 -4.36 2.76
N ILE A 72 -2.69 -5.43 3.25
CA ILE A 72 -3.43 -6.37 2.43
C ILE A 72 -4.93 -6.10 2.54
N VAL A 73 -5.58 -5.81 1.43
CA VAL A 73 -7.01 -5.50 1.38
C VAL A 73 -7.78 -6.70 0.83
N GLY A 74 -8.91 -7.03 1.44
CA GLY A 74 -9.70 -8.19 0.99
C GLY A 74 -10.94 -8.45 1.82
N THR A 75 -11.69 -9.49 1.46
CA THR A 75 -12.83 -9.96 2.27
C THR A 75 -12.35 -10.69 3.52
N ILE A 76 -13.23 -10.82 4.52
CA ILE A 76 -12.91 -11.59 5.73
C ILE A 76 -12.48 -13.03 5.38
N SER A 77 -13.17 -13.67 4.42
CA SER A 77 -12.88 -15.03 3.97
C SER A 77 -11.49 -15.18 3.34
N ASN A 78 -10.99 -14.15 2.66
CA ASN A 78 -9.68 -14.18 1.99
C ASN A 78 -8.52 -13.86 2.95
N LEU A 79 -8.83 -13.43 4.18
CA LEU A 79 -7.88 -12.91 5.14
C LEU A 79 -7.90 -13.68 6.48
N VAL A 80 -8.47 -14.89 6.49
CA VAL A 80 -8.64 -15.70 7.73
C VAL A 80 -7.29 -16.08 8.35
N ASP A 81 -6.27 -16.32 7.52
CA ASP A 81 -4.95 -16.80 7.96
C ASP A 81 -3.80 -15.87 7.54
N VAL A 82 -4.10 -14.58 7.33
CA VAL A 82 -3.08 -13.59 6.95
C VAL A 82 -2.55 -12.90 8.20
N GLU A 83 -1.30 -13.21 8.58
CA GLU A 83 -0.60 -12.61 9.74
C GLU A 83 -0.11 -11.18 9.49
N LEU A 84 -0.40 -10.61 8.31
CA LEU A 84 0.03 -9.29 7.87
C LEU A 84 -0.97 -8.20 8.27
N PRO A 85 -0.59 -6.92 8.20
CA PRO A 85 -1.56 -5.84 8.33
C PRO A 85 -2.64 -5.97 7.25
N THR A 86 -3.89 -6.12 7.68
CA THR A 86 -5.03 -6.33 6.78
C THR A 86 -6.09 -5.25 6.90
N LEU A 87 -6.78 -4.97 5.79
CA LEU A 87 -7.97 -4.13 5.71
C LEU A 87 -9.15 -4.96 5.18
N LYS A 88 -10.00 -5.40 6.11
CA LYS A 88 -11.13 -6.30 5.83
C LYS A 88 -12.35 -5.53 5.33
N GLN A 89 -12.89 -5.95 4.18
CA GLN A 89 -14.15 -5.47 3.63
C GLN A 89 -15.33 -5.80 4.57
N PRO A 90 -16.40 -4.99 4.60
CA PRO A 90 -16.60 -3.76 3.80
C PRO A 90 -15.63 -2.65 4.22
N LEU A 91 -15.15 -1.90 3.22
CA LEU A 91 -14.28 -0.75 3.44
C LEU A 91 -15.13 0.41 3.96
N THR A 92 -14.80 0.89 5.15
CA THR A 92 -15.34 2.13 5.69
C THR A 92 -14.23 3.17 5.75
N GLU A 93 -14.59 4.44 5.70
CA GLU A 93 -13.64 5.56 5.78
C GLU A 93 -12.74 5.44 7.01
N GLU A 94 -13.32 5.17 8.17
CA GLU A 94 -12.59 4.97 9.44
C GLU A 94 -11.56 3.83 9.38
N LYS A 95 -11.90 2.71 8.72
CA LYS A 95 -10.99 1.57 8.59
C LYS A 95 -9.86 1.86 7.63
N ILE A 96 -10.16 2.49 6.49
CA ILE A 96 -9.17 2.96 5.52
C ILE A 96 -8.22 3.93 6.22
N GLU A 97 -8.77 4.86 6.98
CA GLU A 97 -8.02 5.85 7.72
C GLU A 97 -7.07 5.22 8.73
N ALA A 98 -7.57 4.35 9.59
CA ALA A 98 -6.74 3.67 10.58
C ALA A 98 -5.63 2.84 9.94
N ALA A 99 -5.93 2.16 8.82
CA ALA A 99 -4.96 1.35 8.09
C ALA A 99 -3.87 2.21 7.43
N LEU A 100 -4.25 3.29 6.75
CA LEU A 100 -3.32 4.20 6.10
C LEU A 100 -2.46 4.97 7.11
N SER A 101 -2.99 5.38 8.26
CA SER A 101 -2.19 6.06 9.30
C SER A 101 -1.11 5.13 9.86
N ARG A 102 -1.47 3.86 10.12
CA ARG A 102 -0.49 2.82 10.51
C ARG A 102 0.56 2.58 9.45
N LEU A 103 0.16 2.51 8.18
CA LEU A 103 1.07 2.27 7.08
C LEU A 103 2.00 3.47 6.85
N ILE A 104 1.49 4.69 6.87
CA ILE A 104 2.28 5.91 6.60
C ILE A 104 3.15 6.28 7.82
N GLY A 105 2.74 5.92 9.03
CA GLY A 105 3.48 6.24 10.27
C GLY A 105 3.27 7.68 10.75
N LYS A 106 2.05 8.21 10.56
CA LYS A 106 1.62 9.52 11.07
C LYS A 106 0.61 9.37 12.20
#